data_AF-A0A818AGI6-F1
#
_entry.id   AF-A0A818AGI6-F1
#
_cell.length_a   1.000
_cell.length_b   1.000
_cell.length_c   1.000
_cell.angle_alpha   90.00
_cell.angle_beta   90.00
_cell.angle_gamma   90.00
#
_symmetry.space_group_name_H-M   'P 1'
#
loop_
_entity.id
_entity.type
_entity.pdbx_description
1 polymer ?
#
loop_
_entity_poly.entity_id
_entity_poly.type
_entity_poly.pdbx_seq_one_letter_code
_entity_poly.pdbx_strand_id
1 'polypeptide(L)'
;MDTSTSGSANSGFVGIKFCQECNNMLYPKEDKDNKILLYACRRCQHQQAADNPCIYVNKITHEIDELTQIVTDVISDPTLPRTADHPCPKCRGNDAVFFQAQSARSEDRMTLYYVCRNQHCLHHDKFRDSLIMSTQNDSNNSLLPSIHFIKSDQTESPSINNTETEISTIDDSKTEPSTPHNNKTEQSNENDIVEKPITTVSHSRRVHFPTDDTQLRLISYSPEPLSNQPLLSLGVILQRYRATCQRLQVRPLNCLLDQLSSMDDGRKSYYDRLDCLKIVNEKIDLKQIDAIEEVLSRCRFHTLDFESSSIDDSALAQLFDVIEYYESCTHINLSNVRPIGLQGYIALTKYLRKTNSLERFDMNSTRFDENTIFSFTRSLRLSSTLYELHVESCQLTGKLLQKFIQNLRSCISLRELYLCDNRMYYNFNLFEF
;
A
#
# COMPACT_ATOMS: atom_id res chain seq x y z
N MET A 1 26.96 36.44 -36.53
CA MET A 1 25.56 36.83 -36.32
C MET A 1 24.85 35.60 -35.80
N ASP A 2 24.64 35.61 -34.49
CA ASP A 2 23.90 34.63 -33.72
C ASP A 2 22.44 34.56 -34.18
N THR A 3 21.82 33.40 -33.92
CA THR A 3 20.49 33.37 -33.30
C THR A 3 20.30 31.99 -32.68
N SER A 4 20.71 31.90 -31.41
CA SER A 4 20.33 30.88 -30.45
C SER A 4 18.86 31.10 -30.05
N THR A 5 18.03 30.06 -30.24
CA THR A 5 16.66 30.03 -29.73
C THR A 5 16.72 29.51 -28.29
N SER A 6 16.55 30.41 -27.33
CA SER A 6 16.47 30.12 -25.90
C SER A 6 15.10 29.55 -25.54
N GLY A 7 15.02 28.22 -25.48
CA GLY A 7 13.89 27.51 -24.85
C GLY A 7 13.96 27.67 -23.33
N SER A 8 12.93 28.28 -22.75
CA SER A 8 12.77 28.45 -21.30
C SER A 8 12.72 27.07 -20.61
N ALA A 9 13.70 26.78 -19.74
CA ALA A 9 13.83 25.50 -19.07
C ALA A 9 12.72 25.30 -18.03
N ASN A 10 11.80 24.37 -18.33
CA ASN A 10 10.82 23.83 -17.38
C ASN A 10 11.56 23.27 -16.15
N SER A 11 11.37 23.89 -14.99
CA SER A 11 11.91 23.47 -13.69
C SER A 11 11.14 22.28 -13.06
N GLY A 12 10.65 21.37 -13.90
CA GLY A 12 9.86 20.21 -13.49
C GLY A 12 10.65 18.92 -13.62
N PHE A 13 10.87 18.25 -12.48
CA PHE A 13 11.47 16.92 -12.33
C PHE A 13 13.00 16.85 -12.48
N VAL A 14 13.66 16.70 -11.32
CA VAL A 14 15.05 16.23 -11.24
C VAL A 14 14.98 14.71 -11.28
N GLY A 15 15.08 14.15 -12.49
CA GLY A 15 15.01 12.70 -12.65
C GLY A 15 16.16 11.96 -11.97
N ILE A 16 15.90 10.72 -11.57
CA ILE A 16 16.93 9.82 -11.05
C ILE A 16 17.97 9.60 -12.16
N LYS A 17 19.24 9.92 -11.88
CA LYS A 17 20.35 9.72 -12.82
C LYS A 17 21.14 8.47 -12.46
N PHE A 18 21.56 7.73 -13.47
CA PHE A 18 22.38 6.53 -13.31
C PHE A 18 23.76 6.75 -13.92
N CYS A 19 24.77 6.19 -13.27
CA CYS A 19 26.16 6.23 -13.70
C CYS A 19 26.34 5.41 -14.98
N GLN A 20 26.91 6.00 -16.02
CA GLN A 20 27.11 5.29 -17.30
C GLN A 20 28.14 4.14 -17.20
N GLU A 21 29.02 4.15 -16.21
CA GLU A 21 30.08 3.15 -16.05
C GLU A 21 29.62 1.90 -15.29
N CYS A 22 28.76 2.06 -14.27
CA CYS A 22 28.39 0.96 -13.37
C CYS A 22 26.89 0.86 -13.07
N ASN A 23 26.07 1.65 -13.77
CA ASN A 23 24.62 1.73 -13.66
C ASN A 23 24.07 1.93 -12.24
N ASN A 24 24.90 2.40 -11.31
CA ASN A 24 24.47 2.81 -9.97
C ASN A 24 23.87 4.22 -10.00
N MET A 25 22.91 4.47 -9.11
CA MET A 25 22.35 5.80 -8.92
C MET A 25 23.45 6.83 -8.59
N LEU A 26 23.44 7.96 -9.27
CA LEU A 26 24.30 9.09 -8.99
C LEU A 26 23.70 9.96 -7.88
N TYR A 27 24.56 10.49 -7.01
CA TYR A 27 24.15 11.29 -5.86
C TYR A 27 24.63 12.73 -5.99
N PRO A 28 23.81 13.72 -5.58
CA PRO A 28 24.25 15.10 -5.51
C PRO A 28 25.45 15.23 -4.57
N LYS A 29 26.50 15.91 -5.02
CA LYS A 29 27.74 16.18 -4.30
C LYS A 29 28.17 17.61 -4.62
N GLU A 30 28.46 18.39 -3.59
CA GLU A 30 28.96 19.75 -3.74
C GLU A 30 30.45 19.75 -4.14
N ASP A 31 30.82 20.56 -5.12
CA ASP A 31 32.20 21.01 -5.36
C ASP A 31 32.33 22.45 -4.87
N LYS A 32 33.00 22.61 -3.72
CA LYS A 32 33.14 23.89 -3.01
C LYS A 32 34.07 24.86 -3.71
N ASP A 33 35.07 24.36 -4.42
CA ASP A 33 36.10 25.18 -5.05
C ASP A 33 35.55 25.86 -6.30
N ASN A 34 34.81 25.08 -7.11
CA ASN A 34 34.21 25.56 -8.35
C ASN A 34 32.78 26.09 -8.16
N LYS A 35 32.19 25.92 -6.96
CA LYS A 35 30.81 26.30 -6.61
C LYS A 35 29.76 25.69 -7.56
N ILE A 36 29.96 24.43 -7.93
CA ILE A 36 29.06 23.67 -8.81
C ILE A 36 28.48 22.46 -8.08
N LEU A 37 27.26 22.09 -8.44
CA LEU A 37 26.68 20.82 -8.02
C LEU A 37 27.14 19.72 -8.98
N LEU A 38 27.66 18.63 -8.43
CA LEU A 38 28.03 17.43 -9.16
C LEU A 38 27.06 16.28 -8.84
N TYR A 39 26.89 15.38 -9.79
CA TYR A 39 26.33 14.05 -9.59
C TYR A 39 27.49 13.05 -9.55
N ALA A 40 27.73 12.46 -8.38
CA ALA A 40 28.83 11.54 -8.12
C ALA A 40 28.32 10.12 -7.89
N CYS A 41 28.99 9.14 -8.50
CA CYS A 41 28.77 7.75 -8.18
C CYS A 41 29.41 7.41 -6.83
N ARG A 42 28.73 6.61 -6.01
CA ARG A 42 29.31 6.09 -4.75
C ARG A 42 30.14 4.83 -4.93
N ARG A 43 30.06 4.17 -6.10
CA ARG A 43 30.70 2.88 -6.35
C ARG A 43 31.96 2.98 -7.21
N CYS A 44 32.06 3.98 -8.07
CA CYS A 44 33.24 4.26 -8.91
C CYS A 44 33.59 5.75 -8.82
N GLN A 45 34.63 6.19 -9.55
CA GLN A 45 35.09 7.59 -9.51
C GLN A 45 34.32 8.53 -10.45
N HIS A 46 33.31 8.01 -11.17
CA HIS A 46 32.50 8.79 -12.10
C HIS A 46 31.79 9.96 -11.41
N GLN A 47 31.99 11.16 -11.96
CA GLN A 47 31.37 12.42 -11.51
C GLN A 47 31.02 13.25 -12.73
N GLN A 48 29.87 13.93 -12.69
CA GLN A 48 29.43 14.82 -13.76
C GLN A 48 28.78 16.08 -13.19
N ALA A 49 28.83 17.20 -13.91
CA ALA A 49 28.11 18.41 -13.51
C ALA A 49 26.58 18.21 -13.54
N ALA A 50 25.88 18.82 -12.59
CA ALA A 50 24.42 18.82 -12.57
C ALA A 50 23.87 19.92 -13.49
N ASP A 51 22.95 19.53 -14.39
CA ASP A 51 22.27 20.48 -15.30
C ASP A 51 21.30 21.40 -14.56
N ASN A 52 20.83 20.97 -13.36
CA ASN A 52 19.91 21.70 -12.50
C ASN A 52 20.42 21.64 -11.05
N PRO A 53 20.52 22.78 -10.32
CA PRO A 53 20.96 22.81 -8.92
C PRO A 53 19.93 22.28 -7.92
N CYS A 54 18.71 21.96 -8.34
CA CYS A 54 17.68 21.41 -7.45
C CYS A 54 18.01 19.95 -7.06
N ILE A 55 18.14 19.67 -5.77
CA ILE A 55 18.43 18.33 -5.24
C ILE A 55 17.21 17.63 -4.63
N TYR A 56 16.17 18.39 -4.32
CA TYR A 56 14.99 17.91 -3.61
C TYR A 56 13.77 18.74 -4.01
N VAL A 57 12.68 18.05 -4.32
CA VAL A 57 11.37 18.65 -4.57
C VAL A 57 10.37 17.95 -3.67
N ASN A 58 9.83 18.68 -2.69
CA ASN A 58 8.69 18.22 -1.93
C ASN A 58 7.42 18.44 -2.76
N LYS A 59 6.94 17.40 -3.45
CA LYS A 59 5.63 17.45 -4.11
C LYS A 59 4.55 17.06 -3.10
N ILE A 60 3.92 18.07 -2.52
CA ILE A 60 2.70 17.88 -1.74
C ILE A 60 1.58 17.59 -2.76
N THR A 61 1.27 16.32 -2.95
CA THR A 61 0.07 15.91 -3.70
C THR A 61 -1.14 16.21 -2.83
N HIS A 62 -1.92 17.22 -3.21
CA HIS A 62 -3.28 17.30 -2.70
C HIS A 62 -4.06 16.11 -3.28
N GLU A 63 -4.62 15.30 -2.38
CA GLU A 63 -5.55 14.24 -2.73
C GLU A 63 -6.66 14.81 -3.61
N ILE A 64 -6.98 14.09 -4.69
CA ILE A 64 -8.09 14.42 -5.59
C ILE A 64 -9.33 14.62 -4.71
N ASP A 65 -9.92 15.82 -4.76
CA ASP A 65 -11.06 16.19 -3.92
C ASP A 65 -12.11 15.08 -3.98
N GLU A 66 -12.37 14.40 -2.86
CA GLU A 66 -13.21 13.19 -2.79
C GLU A 66 -14.62 13.44 -3.37
N LEU A 67 -15.04 14.71 -3.42
CA LEU A 67 -16.23 15.19 -4.10
C LEU A 67 -16.26 14.86 -5.60
N THR A 68 -15.11 14.88 -6.28
CA THR A 68 -14.98 14.57 -7.71
C THR A 68 -15.18 13.09 -8.05
N GLN A 69 -15.15 12.20 -7.06
CA GLN A 69 -15.42 10.76 -7.23
C GLN A 69 -16.93 10.44 -7.12
N ILE A 70 -17.76 11.39 -6.73
CA ILE A 70 -19.20 11.18 -6.56
C ILE A 70 -19.88 11.24 -7.93
N VAL A 71 -20.34 10.08 -8.39
CA VAL A 71 -21.12 9.96 -9.62
C VAL A 71 -22.50 10.60 -9.40
N THR A 72 -22.90 11.50 -10.30
CA THR A 72 -24.16 12.27 -10.18
C THR A 72 -25.41 11.40 -10.22
N ASP A 73 -25.32 10.18 -10.76
CA ASP A 73 -26.44 9.24 -10.91
C ASP A 73 -26.90 8.62 -9.58
N VAL A 74 -26.15 8.85 -8.51
CA VAL A 74 -26.47 8.46 -7.13
C VAL A 74 -27.86 8.95 -6.67
N ILE A 75 -28.38 10.02 -7.27
CA ILE A 75 -29.72 10.56 -6.94
C ILE A 75 -30.88 9.62 -7.32
N SER A 76 -30.63 8.70 -8.25
CA SER A 76 -31.60 7.72 -8.77
C SER A 76 -31.66 6.44 -7.95
N ASP A 77 -30.67 6.21 -7.09
CA ASP A 77 -30.59 5.02 -6.25
C ASP A 77 -31.72 5.01 -5.20
N PRO A 78 -32.62 4.00 -5.20
CA PRO A 78 -33.71 3.90 -4.23
C PRO A 78 -33.23 3.46 -2.84
N THR A 79 -32.00 2.96 -2.71
CA THR A 79 -31.44 2.44 -1.45
C THR A 79 -30.79 3.52 -0.59
N LEU A 80 -30.55 4.71 -1.16
CA LEU A 80 -29.92 5.81 -0.44
C LEU A 80 -30.95 6.71 0.25
N PRO A 81 -30.66 7.14 1.49
CA PRO A 81 -31.57 7.98 2.25
C PRO A 81 -31.64 9.39 1.67
N ARG A 82 -32.82 10.01 1.82
CA ARG A 82 -33.14 11.33 1.30
C ARG A 82 -33.42 12.28 2.46
N THR A 83 -33.03 13.53 2.31
CA THR A 83 -33.32 14.58 3.29
C THR A 83 -33.79 15.86 2.61
N ALA A 84 -34.64 16.60 3.33
CA ALA A 84 -34.97 17.97 3.00
C ALA A 84 -34.28 19.00 3.90
N ASP A 85 -33.54 18.53 4.90
CA ASP A 85 -32.96 19.35 5.97
C ASP A 85 -31.60 19.96 5.59
N HIS A 86 -31.08 19.62 4.41
CA HIS A 86 -29.80 20.14 3.89
C HIS A 86 -30.02 20.88 2.55
N PRO A 87 -30.33 22.19 2.57
CA PRO A 87 -30.54 22.96 1.36
C PRO A 87 -29.26 23.06 0.53
N CYS A 88 -29.39 22.82 -0.78
CA CYS A 88 -28.25 22.89 -1.69
C CYS A 88 -27.67 24.32 -1.73
N PRO A 89 -26.37 24.54 -1.47
CA PRO A 89 -25.77 25.88 -1.47
C PRO A 89 -25.80 26.55 -2.85
N LYS A 90 -25.91 25.78 -3.94
CA LYS A 90 -25.93 26.29 -5.32
C LYS A 90 -27.33 26.69 -5.81
N CYS A 91 -28.35 25.85 -5.61
CA CYS A 91 -29.71 26.12 -6.12
C CYS A 91 -30.77 26.33 -5.02
N ARG A 92 -30.38 26.22 -3.74
CA ARG A 92 -31.27 26.33 -2.56
C ARG A 92 -32.45 25.36 -2.56
N GLY A 93 -32.33 24.25 -3.29
CA GLY A 93 -33.32 23.18 -3.27
C GLY A 93 -33.19 22.36 -1.99
N ASN A 94 -34.32 21.97 -1.39
CA ASN A 94 -34.40 21.21 -0.15
C ASN A 94 -34.54 19.71 -0.44
N ASP A 95 -33.82 19.19 -1.43
CA ASP A 95 -33.97 17.81 -1.87
C ASP A 95 -32.58 17.24 -2.18
N ALA A 96 -32.08 16.44 -1.25
CA ALA A 96 -30.75 15.85 -1.34
C ALA A 96 -30.77 14.35 -1.02
N VAL A 97 -29.94 13.61 -1.73
CA VAL A 97 -29.54 12.25 -1.31
C VAL A 97 -28.29 12.40 -0.46
N PHE A 98 -28.17 11.61 0.62
CA PHE A 98 -26.98 11.63 1.45
C PHE A 98 -26.43 10.23 1.71
N PHE A 99 -25.12 10.14 1.90
CA PHE A 99 -24.44 8.88 2.22
C PHE A 99 -23.11 9.16 2.92
N GLN A 100 -22.58 8.15 3.60
CA GLN A 100 -21.27 8.19 4.21
C GLN A 100 -20.27 7.47 3.30
N ALA A 101 -19.17 8.14 2.92
CA ALA A 101 -18.11 7.48 2.16
C ALA A 101 -17.35 6.50 3.06
N GLN A 102 -17.02 5.33 2.53
CA GLN A 102 -16.18 4.36 3.22
C GLN A 102 -14.70 4.75 3.03
N SER A 103 -14.20 5.75 3.76
CA SER A 103 -12.77 6.05 3.78
C SER A 103 -12.00 4.98 4.56
N ALA A 104 -10.80 4.63 4.07
CA ALA A 104 -9.92 3.65 4.68
C ALA A 104 -9.14 4.20 5.90
N ARG A 105 -9.23 5.52 6.16
CA ARG A 105 -8.53 6.18 7.27
C ARG A 105 -9.42 6.34 8.50
N SER A 106 -8.81 6.29 9.68
CA SER A 106 -9.49 6.41 10.97
C SER A 106 -10.04 7.82 11.25
N GLU A 107 -9.51 8.85 10.58
CA GLU A 107 -9.86 10.26 10.82
C GLU A 107 -11.09 10.74 10.04
N ASP A 108 -11.46 10.07 8.93
CA ASP A 108 -12.64 10.42 8.10
C ASP A 108 -13.89 9.60 8.41
N ARG A 109 -13.87 8.82 9.50
CA ARG A 109 -14.98 7.93 9.88
C ARG A 109 -16.16 8.70 10.46
N MET A 110 -16.77 9.63 9.70
CA MET A 110 -18.09 10.25 9.96
C MET A 110 -18.52 11.29 8.92
N THR A 111 -17.81 11.46 7.80
CA THR A 111 -18.17 12.50 6.81
C THR A 111 -19.41 12.11 5.99
N LEU A 112 -20.47 12.90 6.12
CA LEU A 112 -21.67 12.80 5.29
C LEU A 112 -21.52 13.64 4.01
N TYR A 113 -21.88 13.02 2.90
CA TYR A 113 -21.95 13.65 1.59
C TYR A 113 -23.40 13.91 1.22
N TYR A 114 -23.68 15.08 0.65
CA TYR A 114 -25.00 15.46 0.14
C TYR A 114 -24.93 15.70 -1.35
N VAL A 115 -25.89 15.19 -2.11
CA VAL A 115 -26.01 15.42 -3.56
C VAL A 115 -27.40 15.95 -3.87
N CYS A 116 -27.46 17.14 -4.46
CA CYS A 116 -28.70 17.80 -4.83
C CYS A 116 -29.42 17.02 -5.94
N ARG A 117 -30.71 16.75 -5.74
CA ARG A 117 -31.55 15.99 -6.69
C ARG A 117 -32.10 16.82 -7.84
N ASN A 118 -31.89 18.13 -7.84
CA ASN A 118 -32.25 18.96 -8.98
C ASN A 118 -31.36 18.58 -10.16
N GLN A 119 -31.96 18.03 -11.22
CA GLN A 119 -31.28 17.57 -12.44
C GLN A 119 -30.47 18.69 -13.14
N HIS A 120 -30.81 19.96 -12.89
CA HIS A 120 -30.09 21.12 -13.42
C HIS A 120 -28.99 21.65 -12.49
N CYS A 121 -28.85 21.09 -11.28
CA CYS A 121 -27.88 21.55 -10.28
C CYS A 121 -26.79 20.50 -9.99
N LEU A 122 -27.20 19.30 -9.58
CA LEU A 122 -26.36 18.14 -9.24
C LEU A 122 -25.15 18.46 -8.34
N HIS A 123 -25.23 19.53 -7.55
CA HIS A 123 -24.15 19.96 -6.67
C HIS A 123 -23.98 18.97 -5.52
N HIS A 124 -22.72 18.65 -5.23
CA HIS A 124 -22.32 17.83 -4.09
C HIS A 124 -21.57 18.66 -3.06
N ASP A 125 -21.80 18.39 -1.78
CA ASP A 125 -21.13 19.06 -0.67
C ASP A 125 -20.90 18.07 0.49
N LYS A 126 -19.93 18.37 1.36
CA LYS A 126 -19.65 17.59 2.57
C LYS A 126 -20.24 18.31 3.78
N PHE A 127 -20.80 17.56 4.73
CA PHE A 127 -21.16 18.11 6.03
C PHE A 127 -19.90 18.66 6.73
N ARG A 128 -19.84 19.97 6.92
CA ARG A 128 -18.82 20.61 7.76
C ARG A 128 -19.46 21.05 9.06
N ASP A 129 -19.13 20.35 10.14
CA ASP A 129 -19.53 20.75 11.48
C ASP A 129 -18.96 22.16 11.75
N SER A 130 -19.83 23.16 11.79
CA SER A 130 -19.43 24.58 11.77
C SER A 130 -18.96 25.10 13.14
N LEU A 131 -18.44 24.24 14.02
CA LEU A 131 -17.99 24.63 15.37
C LEU A 131 -16.46 24.73 15.56
N ILE A 132 -15.66 24.62 14.51
CA ILE A 132 -14.22 24.93 14.59
C ILE A 132 -13.81 25.83 13.43
N MET A 133 -14.15 27.13 13.54
CA MET A 133 -13.32 28.29 13.19
C MET A 133 -14.19 29.56 13.25
N SER A 134 -14.39 30.10 14.44
CA SER A 134 -14.74 31.52 14.61
C SER A 134 -14.27 32.04 15.96
N THR A 135 -12.99 32.40 16.07
CA THR A 135 -12.56 33.41 17.03
C THR A 135 -12.48 34.75 16.30
N GLN A 136 -13.54 35.53 16.38
CA GLN A 136 -13.47 36.97 16.62
C GLN A 136 -14.83 37.45 17.11
N ASN A 137 -14.77 38.12 18.28
CA ASN A 137 -15.79 38.85 19.01
C ASN A 137 -17.07 39.20 18.23
N ASP A 138 -18.23 38.90 18.80
CA ASP A 138 -19.00 39.95 19.46
C ASP A 138 -20.11 39.40 20.37
N SER A 139 -20.33 40.16 21.43
CA SER A 139 -21.24 39.91 22.54
C SER A 139 -22.71 39.93 22.08
N ASN A 140 -23.50 38.91 22.42
CA ASN A 140 -24.81 39.04 23.07
C ASN A 140 -25.57 37.70 23.17
N ASN A 141 -26.49 37.70 24.13
CA ASN A 141 -27.06 36.59 24.86
C ASN A 141 -28.14 35.78 24.11
N SER A 142 -28.24 34.50 24.48
CA SER A 142 -29.46 33.71 24.69
C SER A 142 -30.13 32.90 23.55
N LEU A 143 -30.48 31.66 23.95
CA LEU A 143 -31.51 30.72 23.46
C LEU A 143 -31.14 29.69 22.37
N LEU A 144 -30.73 28.50 22.84
CA LEU A 144 -30.81 27.21 22.13
C LEU A 144 -32.21 26.61 22.26
N PRO A 145 -32.79 25.99 21.21
CA PRO A 145 -33.84 24.99 21.36
C PRO A 145 -33.26 23.56 21.35
N SER A 146 -33.62 22.79 22.37
CA SER A 146 -33.34 21.38 22.56
C SER A 146 -33.95 20.50 21.47
N ILE A 147 -33.23 19.48 20.98
CA ILE A 147 -33.82 18.38 20.22
C ILE A 147 -34.02 17.17 21.15
N HIS A 148 -35.28 16.75 21.23
CA HIS A 148 -35.77 15.57 21.94
C HIS A 148 -35.42 14.29 21.16
N PHE A 149 -34.79 13.31 21.84
CA PHE A 149 -34.71 11.94 21.35
C PHE A 149 -35.98 11.17 21.75
N ILE A 150 -36.66 10.58 20.76
CA ILE A 150 -37.72 9.59 20.97
C ILE A 150 -37.05 8.21 21.15
N LYS A 151 -37.29 7.60 22.32
CA LYS A 151 -36.95 6.21 22.64
C LYS A 151 -38.05 5.26 22.18
N SER A 152 -37.64 4.07 21.74
CA SER A 152 -38.37 2.78 21.85
C SER A 152 -37.41 1.69 21.39
N ASP A 153 -37.26 0.51 21.98
CA ASP A 153 -37.55 -0.05 23.30
C ASP A 153 -36.60 -1.25 23.43
N GLN A 154 -36.11 -1.51 24.63
CA GLN A 154 -35.24 -2.66 24.94
C GLN A 154 -36.10 -3.86 25.36
N THR A 155 -35.73 -5.06 24.92
CA THR A 155 -36.02 -6.31 25.63
C THR A 155 -34.70 -6.95 26.06
N GLU A 156 -34.76 -7.54 27.25
CA GLU A 156 -33.68 -7.71 28.23
C GLU A 156 -32.71 -8.86 27.94
N SER A 157 -31.51 -8.77 28.53
CA SER A 157 -30.69 -9.95 28.89
C SER A 157 -30.09 -9.71 30.29
N PRO A 158 -29.98 -10.73 31.16
CA PRO A 158 -29.61 -10.53 32.55
C PRO A 158 -28.08 -10.57 32.79
N SER A 159 -27.71 -9.81 33.80
CA SER A 159 -26.41 -9.61 34.45
C SER A 159 -25.83 -10.84 35.16
N ILE A 160 -24.51 -11.00 35.17
CA ILE A 160 -23.77 -11.68 36.25
C ILE A 160 -22.52 -10.87 36.62
N ASN A 161 -22.34 -10.73 37.94
CA ASN A 161 -21.45 -9.84 38.67
C ASN A 161 -19.96 -10.22 38.64
N ASN A 162 -19.14 -9.18 38.80
CA ASN A 162 -17.75 -9.25 39.23
C ASN A 162 -17.66 -9.58 40.73
N THR A 163 -16.67 -10.37 41.12
CA THR A 163 -16.03 -10.29 42.44
C THR A 163 -14.53 -10.38 42.26
N GLU A 164 -13.88 -9.34 42.77
CA GLU A 164 -12.43 -9.20 42.95
C GLU A 164 -11.93 -10.12 44.06
N THR A 165 -10.64 -10.49 44.00
CA THR A 165 -9.87 -10.81 45.20
C THR A 165 -8.41 -10.42 44.97
N GLU A 166 -7.94 -9.47 45.78
CA GLU A 166 -6.56 -8.99 45.91
C GLU A 166 -5.66 -9.99 46.67
N ILE A 167 -4.33 -9.74 46.62
CA ILE A 167 -3.30 -9.75 47.70
C ILE A 167 -1.92 -9.94 47.01
N SER A 168 -1.09 -8.89 46.84
CA SER A 168 0.03 -8.39 47.69
C SER A 168 1.32 -9.25 47.56
N THR A 169 2.60 -8.82 47.62
CA THR A 169 3.36 -7.56 47.79
C THR A 169 4.89 -7.93 47.84
N ILE A 170 5.80 -7.04 47.35
CA ILE A 170 7.20 -6.80 47.84
C ILE A 170 8.27 -7.90 47.46
N ASP A 171 9.53 -7.65 47.00
CA ASP A 171 10.60 -6.77 47.49
C ASP A 171 11.76 -6.49 46.47
N ASP A 172 12.56 -5.47 46.80
CA ASP A 172 13.71 -4.87 46.10
C ASP A 172 15.08 -5.60 46.20
N SER A 173 16.00 -5.24 45.28
CA SER A 173 17.44 -4.92 45.50
C SER A 173 18.55 -5.65 44.72
N LYS A 174 19.58 -4.85 44.43
CA LYS A 174 20.66 -4.88 43.42
C LYS A 174 21.89 -5.70 43.80
N THR A 175 22.76 -6.04 42.81
CA THR A 175 24.22 -5.79 42.90
C THR A 175 24.94 -5.88 41.54
N GLU A 176 25.71 -4.83 41.20
CA GLU A 176 26.88 -4.87 40.29
C GLU A 176 28.14 -5.27 41.09
N PRO A 177 29.27 -5.64 40.44
CA PRO A 177 30.35 -4.65 40.17
C PRO A 177 31.01 -4.93 38.79
N SER A 178 31.79 -4.07 38.12
CA SER A 178 32.95 -3.29 38.57
C SER A 178 33.49 -2.45 37.39
N THR A 179 33.93 -1.23 37.65
CA THR A 179 35.03 -0.53 36.91
C THR A 179 36.27 -0.45 37.82
N PRO A 180 37.45 -0.08 37.29
CA PRO A 180 37.86 1.32 37.53
C PRO A 180 38.62 2.02 36.38
N HIS A 181 38.47 3.34 36.44
CA HIS A 181 38.96 4.45 35.64
C HIS A 181 40.49 4.59 35.44
N ASN A 182 40.88 5.34 34.39
CA ASN A 182 41.55 6.63 34.63
C ASN A 182 41.27 7.70 33.55
N ASN A 183 41.10 8.95 34.03
CA ASN A 183 40.51 10.12 33.38
C ASN A 183 41.52 11.08 32.73
N LYS A 184 41.05 11.94 31.81
CA LYS A 184 41.06 13.43 31.90
C LYS A 184 40.35 14.06 30.67
N THR A 185 39.09 14.49 30.77
CA THR A 185 38.53 15.84 31.08
C THR A 185 38.68 16.90 29.97
N GLU A 186 37.54 17.36 29.43
CA GLU A 186 37.14 18.78 29.38
C GLU A 186 35.63 18.92 29.10
N GLN A 187 34.97 19.81 29.85
CA GLN A 187 33.51 19.98 30.01
C GLN A 187 32.92 20.98 29.01
N SER A 188 31.67 20.76 28.58
CA SER A 188 30.70 21.86 28.36
C SER A 188 29.26 21.36 28.43
N ASN A 189 28.40 22.19 29.03
CA ASN A 189 27.05 21.90 29.53
C ASN A 189 26.01 21.65 28.42
N GLU A 190 25.19 20.60 28.58
CA GLU A 190 23.93 20.43 27.85
C GLU A 190 22.79 21.10 28.64
N ASN A 191 22.15 22.09 28.01
CA ASN A 191 20.81 22.56 28.37
C ASN A 191 19.87 22.16 27.23
N ASP A 192 18.80 21.44 27.57
CA ASP A 192 17.71 21.08 26.67
C ASP A 192 17.05 22.31 26.03
N ILE A 193 17.04 22.37 24.69
CA ILE A 193 16.27 23.36 23.93
C ILE A 193 15.05 22.64 23.35
N VAL A 194 13.88 22.95 23.91
CA VAL A 194 12.57 22.67 23.32
C VAL A 194 12.40 23.52 22.06
N GLU A 195 12.41 22.90 20.87
CA GLU A 195 12.15 23.60 19.61
C GLU A 195 10.69 24.06 19.53
N LYS A 196 10.48 25.37 19.39
CA LYS A 196 9.17 25.98 19.13
C LYS A 196 8.91 26.06 17.61
N PRO A 197 7.64 26.00 17.16
CA PRO A 197 7.32 26.11 15.75
C PRO A 197 7.72 27.48 15.18
N ILE A 198 8.28 27.48 13.97
CA ILE A 198 8.65 28.70 13.25
C ILE A 198 7.37 29.40 12.79
N THR A 199 7.05 30.56 13.38
CA THR A 199 5.80 31.30 13.11
C THR A 199 5.96 32.49 12.16
N THR A 200 7.17 32.78 11.67
CA THR A 200 7.39 33.91 10.74
C THR A 200 8.43 33.59 9.67
N VAL A 201 8.17 34.00 8.43
CA VAL A 201 9.08 33.88 7.28
C VAL A 201 9.67 35.26 7.00
N SER A 202 10.97 35.33 6.68
CA SER A 202 11.72 36.58 6.54
C SER A 202 11.28 37.49 5.36
N HIS A 203 10.49 36.98 4.41
CA HIS A 203 10.00 37.75 3.26
C HIS A 203 8.57 37.35 2.85
N SER A 204 7.80 38.32 2.37
CA SER A 204 6.43 38.15 1.85
C SER A 204 6.43 37.41 0.52
N ARG A 205 6.50 36.08 0.55
CA ARG A 205 6.26 35.22 -0.62
C ARG A 205 4.77 35.27 -0.97
N ARG A 206 4.37 36.09 -1.95
CA ARG A 206 3.05 35.96 -2.59
C ARG A 206 3.15 34.80 -3.59
N VAL A 207 2.33 33.78 -3.38
CA VAL A 207 2.15 32.71 -4.35
C VAL A 207 1.11 33.18 -5.36
N HIS A 208 1.51 33.38 -6.61
CA HIS A 208 0.60 33.64 -7.71
C HIS A 208 0.38 32.35 -8.46
N PHE A 209 -0.84 31.84 -8.42
CA PHE A 209 -1.25 30.71 -9.24
C PHE A 209 -1.46 31.21 -10.69
N PRO A 210 -0.97 30.49 -11.71
CA PRO A 210 -1.33 30.78 -13.09
C PRO A 210 -2.85 30.79 -13.25
N THR A 211 -3.39 31.71 -14.03
CA THR A 211 -4.84 31.79 -14.33
C THR A 211 -5.34 30.64 -15.20
N ASP A 212 -4.44 29.76 -15.65
CA ASP A 212 -4.71 28.65 -16.55
C ASP A 212 -4.55 27.31 -15.81
N ASP A 213 -5.69 26.70 -15.44
CA ASP A 213 -5.79 25.41 -14.75
C ASP A 213 -5.17 24.24 -15.53
N THR A 214 -4.86 24.42 -16.82
CA THR A 214 -4.19 23.38 -17.62
C THR A 214 -2.77 23.09 -17.15
N GLN A 215 -2.11 24.03 -16.46
CA GLN A 215 -0.76 23.84 -15.91
C GLN A 215 -0.73 23.12 -14.55
N LEU A 216 -1.89 22.99 -13.89
CA LEU A 216 -2.02 22.36 -12.57
C LEU A 216 -2.41 20.87 -12.65
N ARG A 217 -2.74 20.36 -13.83
CA ARG A 217 -3.15 18.97 -14.05
C ARG A 217 -2.21 18.25 -15.02
N LEU A 218 -0.96 18.04 -14.60
CA LEU A 218 -0.13 17.02 -15.24
C LEU A 218 -0.43 15.67 -14.59
N ILE A 219 -1.42 14.95 -15.11
CA ILE A 219 -1.61 13.52 -14.79
C ILE A 219 -0.52 12.77 -15.55
N SER A 220 0.62 12.51 -14.92
CA SER A 220 1.56 11.53 -15.47
C SER A 220 1.08 10.14 -15.08
N TYR A 221 0.56 9.39 -16.03
CA TYR A 221 0.41 7.95 -15.86
C TYR A 221 1.81 7.37 -15.69
N SER A 222 2.01 6.54 -14.66
CA SER A 222 3.24 5.73 -14.58
C SER A 222 3.28 4.91 -15.87
N PRO A 223 4.35 4.99 -16.68
CA PRO A 223 4.44 4.19 -17.88
C PRO A 223 4.28 2.72 -17.51
N GLU A 224 3.54 1.97 -18.32
CA GLU A 224 3.39 0.53 -18.09
C GLU A 224 4.79 -0.11 -18.03
N PRO A 225 5.08 -0.98 -17.04
CA PRO A 225 6.43 -1.48 -16.75
C PRO A 225 7.15 -2.08 -17.95
N LEU A 226 6.37 -2.71 -18.85
CA LEU A 226 6.83 -3.41 -20.04
C LEU A 226 6.62 -2.61 -21.33
N SER A 227 5.94 -1.45 -21.25
CA SER A 227 5.69 -0.62 -22.42
C SER A 227 6.99 -0.12 -23.03
N ASN A 228 7.11 -0.23 -24.35
CA ASN A 228 8.25 0.23 -25.16
C ASN A 228 9.56 -0.58 -25.03
N GLN A 229 9.55 -1.79 -24.44
CA GLN A 229 10.72 -2.67 -24.44
C GLN A 229 10.70 -3.67 -25.61
N PRO A 230 11.86 -4.07 -26.18
CA PRO A 230 11.92 -5.09 -27.22
C PRO A 230 11.85 -6.50 -26.62
N LEU A 231 10.93 -7.32 -27.13
CA LEU A 231 10.77 -8.72 -26.70
C LEU A 231 12.11 -9.47 -26.80
N LEU A 232 12.52 -10.07 -25.68
CA LEU A 232 13.75 -10.84 -25.59
C LEU A 232 13.45 -12.33 -25.62
N SER A 233 14.29 -13.08 -26.33
CA SER A 233 14.23 -14.55 -26.26
C SER A 233 14.63 -15.05 -24.87
N LEU A 234 14.08 -16.19 -24.46
CA LEU A 234 14.42 -16.84 -23.18
C LEU A 234 15.93 -17.03 -23.00
N GLY A 235 16.69 -17.32 -24.07
CA GLY A 235 18.15 -17.44 -24.00
C GLY A 235 18.86 -16.15 -23.54
N VAL A 236 18.39 -14.98 -24.00
CA VAL A 236 18.93 -13.68 -23.57
C VAL A 236 18.52 -13.39 -22.13
N ILE A 237 17.28 -13.70 -21.75
CA ILE A 237 16.77 -13.52 -20.39
C ILE A 237 17.57 -14.40 -19.41
N LEU A 238 17.85 -15.65 -19.78
CA LEU A 238 18.69 -16.58 -19.03
C LEU A 238 20.12 -16.04 -18.82
N GLN A 239 20.70 -15.42 -19.85
CA GLN A 239 22.03 -14.80 -19.75
C GLN A 239 22.02 -13.62 -18.76
N ARG A 240 20.98 -12.79 -18.81
CA ARG A 240 20.79 -11.67 -17.88
C ARG A 240 20.59 -12.14 -16.46
N TYR A 241 19.75 -13.16 -16.24
CA TYR A 241 19.56 -13.79 -14.95
C TYR A 241 20.89 -14.26 -14.36
N ARG A 242 21.71 -15.00 -15.13
CA ARG A 242 23.04 -15.44 -14.69
C ARG A 242 23.96 -14.27 -14.31
N ALA A 243 23.97 -13.21 -15.12
CA ALA A 243 24.75 -12.01 -14.84
C ALA A 243 24.29 -11.30 -13.56
N THR A 244 22.98 -11.22 -13.33
CA THR A 244 22.39 -10.67 -12.10
C THR A 244 22.74 -11.51 -10.89
N CYS A 245 22.65 -12.84 -10.96
CA CYS A 245 23.10 -13.73 -9.87
C CYS A 245 24.57 -13.52 -9.54
N GLN A 246 25.44 -13.43 -10.55
CA GLN A 246 26.86 -13.16 -10.36
C GLN A 246 27.11 -11.81 -9.68
N ARG A 247 26.39 -10.75 -10.11
CA ARG A 247 26.48 -9.41 -9.53
C ARG A 247 26.03 -9.36 -8.07
N LEU A 248 24.95 -10.08 -7.74
CA LEU A 248 24.39 -10.16 -6.38
C LEU A 248 25.15 -11.13 -5.47
N GLN A 249 26.12 -11.87 -6.03
CA GLN A 249 26.92 -12.89 -5.36
C GLN A 249 26.06 -14.02 -4.80
N VAL A 250 25.14 -14.50 -5.63
CA VAL A 250 24.23 -15.59 -5.29
C VAL A 250 24.33 -16.71 -6.31
N ARG A 251 24.08 -17.93 -5.84
CA ARG A 251 24.04 -19.10 -6.73
C ARG A 251 22.78 -19.02 -7.60
N PRO A 252 22.87 -19.16 -8.93
CA PRO A 252 21.70 -19.34 -9.78
C PRO A 252 20.91 -20.59 -9.40
N LEU A 253 19.59 -20.50 -9.44
CA LEU A 253 18.69 -21.63 -9.16
C LEU A 253 18.70 -22.58 -10.36
N ASN A 254 19.12 -23.83 -10.14
CA ASN A 254 19.22 -24.82 -11.23
C ASN A 254 17.86 -25.07 -11.87
N CYS A 255 16.80 -25.18 -11.05
CA CYS A 255 15.43 -25.38 -11.53
C CYS A 255 15.02 -24.32 -12.56
N LEU A 256 15.35 -23.05 -12.31
CA LEU A 256 15.06 -21.94 -13.22
C LEU A 256 15.92 -22.02 -14.48
N LEU A 257 17.22 -22.34 -14.35
CA LEU A 257 18.11 -22.48 -15.50
C LEU A 257 17.63 -23.57 -16.46
N ASP A 258 17.30 -24.74 -15.93
CA ASP A 258 16.87 -25.90 -16.72
C ASP A 258 15.53 -25.62 -17.40
N GLN A 259 14.57 -25.05 -16.66
CA GLN A 259 13.26 -24.64 -17.18
C GLN A 259 13.38 -23.62 -18.31
N LEU A 260 14.02 -22.47 -18.09
CA LEU A 260 14.14 -21.44 -19.13
C LEU A 260 14.95 -21.88 -20.34
N SER A 261 15.85 -22.87 -20.19
CA SER A 261 16.61 -23.43 -21.31
C SER A 261 15.82 -24.41 -22.18
N SER A 262 14.77 -25.01 -21.63
CA SER A 262 13.96 -26.05 -22.28
C SER A 262 12.55 -25.60 -22.65
N MET A 263 12.07 -24.50 -22.08
CA MET A 263 10.79 -23.89 -22.38
C MET A 263 10.73 -23.37 -23.82
N ASP A 264 9.57 -23.55 -24.45
CA ASP A 264 9.26 -22.92 -25.73
C ASP A 264 8.77 -21.48 -25.50
N ASP A 265 9.36 -20.54 -26.24
CA ASP A 265 9.04 -19.11 -26.15
C ASP A 265 8.01 -18.75 -27.22
N GLY A 266 6.79 -19.27 -27.08
CA GLY A 266 5.67 -19.05 -28.01
C GLY A 266 5.02 -17.66 -27.95
N ARG A 267 5.61 -16.74 -27.17
CA ARG A 267 5.04 -15.42 -26.90
C ARG A 267 5.17 -14.50 -28.11
N LYS A 268 4.07 -13.83 -28.46
CA LYS A 268 3.99 -12.78 -29.49
C LYS A 268 4.10 -11.39 -28.87
N SER A 269 3.79 -11.26 -27.59
CA SER A 269 3.86 -10.01 -26.82
C SER A 269 4.25 -10.25 -25.35
N TYR A 270 4.54 -9.18 -24.62
CA TYR A 270 4.76 -9.22 -23.17
C TYR A 270 3.50 -9.49 -22.34
N TYR A 271 2.32 -9.43 -22.95
CA TYR A 271 1.06 -9.80 -22.30
C TYR A 271 0.84 -11.31 -22.36
N ASP A 272 1.52 -12.01 -23.28
CA ASP A 272 1.42 -13.46 -23.39
C ASP A 272 2.16 -14.12 -22.22
N ARG A 273 1.45 -15.03 -21.55
CA ARG A 273 1.93 -15.75 -20.38
C ARG A 273 2.53 -17.09 -20.82
N LEU A 274 3.70 -17.41 -20.30
CA LEU A 274 4.25 -18.76 -20.31
C LEU A 274 3.47 -19.65 -19.34
N ASP A 275 3.61 -20.97 -19.44
CA ASP A 275 2.77 -21.88 -18.64
C ASP A 275 3.08 -21.80 -17.14
N CYS A 276 4.24 -22.29 -16.71
CA CYS A 276 4.54 -22.42 -15.28
C CYS A 276 6.03 -22.25 -15.02
N LEU A 277 6.38 -21.44 -14.01
CA LEU A 277 7.74 -21.37 -13.47
C LEU A 277 7.77 -21.99 -12.07
N LYS A 278 8.48 -23.11 -11.94
CA LYS A 278 8.59 -23.88 -10.70
C LYS A 278 9.89 -23.59 -9.97
N ILE A 279 9.80 -23.08 -8.76
CA ILE A 279 10.92 -22.81 -7.85
C ILE A 279 10.62 -23.52 -6.54
N VAL A 280 10.77 -24.84 -6.57
CA VAL A 280 10.34 -25.77 -5.49
C VAL A 280 11.57 -26.23 -4.72
N ASN A 281 11.45 -26.37 -3.41
CA ASN A 281 12.53 -26.82 -2.51
C ASN A 281 13.78 -25.93 -2.51
N GLU A 282 13.62 -24.64 -2.80
CA GLU A 282 14.74 -23.68 -2.82
C GLU A 282 14.70 -22.76 -1.59
N LYS A 283 15.87 -22.26 -1.19
CA LYS A 283 15.95 -21.19 -0.19
C LYS A 283 15.99 -19.85 -0.92
N ILE A 284 14.97 -19.03 -0.69
CA ILE A 284 14.78 -17.78 -1.40
C ILE A 284 14.90 -16.63 -0.39
N ASP A 285 15.98 -15.86 -0.54
CA ASP A 285 16.20 -14.61 0.20
C ASP A 285 15.94 -13.40 -0.72
N LEU A 286 16.08 -12.19 -0.18
CA LEU A 286 15.88 -10.94 -0.93
C LEU A 286 16.73 -10.85 -2.21
N LYS A 287 17.99 -11.31 -2.15
CA LYS A 287 18.86 -11.30 -3.34
C LYS A 287 18.39 -12.30 -4.40
N GLN A 288 17.79 -13.41 -3.97
CA GLN A 288 17.20 -14.36 -4.90
C GLN A 288 15.96 -13.78 -5.56
N ILE A 289 15.14 -13.01 -4.82
CA ILE A 289 14.02 -12.29 -5.40
C ILE A 289 14.48 -11.23 -6.41
N ASP A 290 15.51 -10.43 -6.10
CA ASP A 290 16.11 -9.48 -7.05
C ASP A 290 16.58 -10.18 -8.33
N ALA A 291 17.15 -11.39 -8.20
CA ALA A 291 17.56 -12.18 -9.35
C ALA A 291 16.36 -12.73 -10.14
N ILE A 292 15.33 -13.24 -9.46
CA ILE A 292 14.09 -13.72 -10.08
C ILE A 292 13.34 -12.57 -10.77
N GLU A 293 13.41 -11.35 -10.23
CA GLU A 293 12.82 -10.16 -10.85
C GLU A 293 13.41 -9.88 -12.24
N GLU A 294 14.68 -10.16 -12.50
CA GLU A 294 15.25 -10.04 -13.86
C GLU A 294 14.47 -10.90 -14.87
N VAL A 295 13.94 -12.05 -14.44
CA VAL A 295 13.09 -12.91 -15.27
C VAL A 295 11.66 -12.36 -15.32
N LEU A 296 11.05 -12.04 -14.16
CA LEU A 296 9.66 -11.58 -14.08
C LEU A 296 9.43 -10.21 -14.73
N SER A 297 10.47 -9.38 -14.80
CA SER A 297 10.45 -8.10 -15.53
C SER A 297 10.40 -8.26 -17.05
N ARG A 298 10.49 -9.49 -17.57
CA ARG A 298 10.48 -9.82 -19.02
C ARG A 298 9.55 -10.97 -19.39
N CYS A 299 9.14 -11.78 -18.42
CA CYS A 299 8.28 -12.93 -18.60
C CYS A 299 7.11 -12.87 -17.61
N ARG A 300 5.91 -13.09 -18.13
CA ARG A 300 4.74 -13.41 -17.33
C ARG A 300 4.46 -14.90 -17.44
N PHE A 301 3.89 -15.47 -16.40
CA PHE A 301 3.51 -16.87 -16.30
C PHE A 301 2.02 -16.98 -16.01
N HIS A 302 1.40 -18.12 -16.28
CA HIS A 302 0.11 -18.44 -15.69
C HIS A 302 0.35 -18.80 -14.22
N THR A 303 1.25 -19.75 -13.97
CA THR A 303 1.56 -20.22 -12.61
C THR A 303 2.99 -19.87 -12.18
N LEU A 304 3.12 -19.24 -11.01
CA LEU A 304 4.36 -19.21 -10.24
C LEU A 304 4.24 -20.17 -9.07
N ASP A 305 5.08 -21.21 -9.08
CA ASP A 305 5.01 -22.30 -8.12
C ASP A 305 6.24 -22.29 -7.21
N PHE A 306 6.03 -21.95 -5.94
CA PHE A 306 7.07 -21.91 -4.92
C PHE A 306 6.84 -22.98 -3.83
N GLU A 307 6.17 -24.09 -4.17
CA GLU A 307 5.87 -25.14 -3.21
C GLU A 307 7.12 -25.60 -2.43
N SER A 308 6.97 -25.79 -1.11
CA SER A 308 8.03 -26.27 -0.22
C SER A 308 9.31 -25.41 -0.20
N SER A 309 9.30 -24.22 -0.80
CA SER A 309 10.43 -23.30 -0.76
C SER A 309 10.46 -22.51 0.54
N SER A 310 11.67 -22.25 1.02
CA SER A 310 11.91 -21.47 2.22
C SER A 310 12.07 -20.00 1.85
N ILE A 311 10.96 -19.25 1.91
CA ILE A 311 10.91 -17.80 1.73
C ILE A 311 10.79 -17.14 3.12
N ASP A 312 11.53 -16.06 3.38
CA ASP A 312 11.33 -15.24 4.59
C ASP A 312 10.31 -14.11 4.34
N ASP A 313 9.77 -13.51 5.40
CA ASP A 313 8.72 -12.50 5.30
C ASP A 313 9.14 -11.27 4.46
N SER A 314 10.43 -10.89 4.51
CA SER A 314 10.95 -9.76 3.75
C SER A 314 11.04 -10.08 2.26
N ALA A 315 11.57 -11.24 1.90
CA ALA A 315 11.61 -11.74 0.53
C ALA A 315 10.20 -11.96 -0.01
N LEU A 316 9.27 -12.46 0.81
CA LEU A 316 7.87 -12.62 0.42
C LEU A 316 7.20 -11.27 0.15
N ALA A 317 7.47 -10.25 0.96
CA ALA A 317 6.95 -8.90 0.72
C ALA A 317 7.48 -8.32 -0.60
N GLN A 318 8.77 -8.46 -0.87
CA GLN A 318 9.35 -8.02 -2.13
C GLN A 318 8.80 -8.81 -3.33
N LEU A 319 8.63 -10.12 -3.19
CA LEU A 319 8.03 -10.97 -4.22
C LEU A 319 6.62 -10.50 -4.59
N PHE A 320 5.80 -10.19 -3.59
CA PHE A 320 4.46 -9.65 -3.84
C PHE A 320 4.48 -8.28 -4.51
N ASP A 321 5.39 -7.38 -4.12
CA ASP A 321 5.54 -6.08 -4.78
C ASP A 321 5.99 -6.25 -6.25
N VAL A 322 6.89 -7.19 -6.54
CA VAL A 322 7.31 -7.54 -7.92
C VAL A 322 6.15 -8.11 -8.73
N ILE A 323 5.38 -9.05 -8.17
CA ILE A 323 4.22 -9.65 -8.85
C ILE A 323 3.11 -8.60 -9.07
N GLU A 324 2.85 -7.72 -8.09
CA GLU A 324 1.90 -6.60 -8.22
C GLU A 324 2.31 -5.69 -9.38
N TYR A 325 3.58 -5.29 -9.41
CA TYR A 325 4.07 -4.30 -10.36
C TYR A 325 4.08 -4.83 -11.80
N TYR A 326 4.59 -6.04 -12.04
CA TYR A 326 4.67 -6.60 -13.39
C TYR A 326 3.45 -7.46 -13.78
N GLU A 327 2.47 -7.67 -12.89
CA GLU A 327 1.36 -8.61 -13.09
C GLU A 327 1.84 -10.00 -13.54
N SER A 328 2.90 -10.47 -12.86
CA SER A 328 3.72 -11.59 -13.31
C SER A 328 2.97 -12.91 -13.47
N CYS A 329 1.83 -13.09 -12.77
CA CYS A 329 1.08 -14.35 -12.80
C CYS A 329 -0.41 -14.21 -12.49
N THR A 330 -1.17 -15.26 -12.84
CA THR A 330 -2.59 -15.42 -12.47
C THR A 330 -2.78 -16.46 -11.38
N HIS A 331 -1.82 -17.36 -11.20
CA HIS A 331 -1.81 -18.38 -10.16
C HIS A 331 -0.50 -18.33 -9.38
N ILE A 332 -0.61 -18.19 -8.06
CA ILE A 332 0.52 -18.34 -7.15
C ILE A 332 0.30 -19.56 -6.26
N ASN A 333 1.31 -20.43 -6.19
CA ASN A 333 1.37 -21.52 -5.23
C ASN A 333 2.47 -21.26 -4.18
N LEU A 334 2.06 -21.02 -2.95
CA LEU A 334 2.89 -20.93 -1.74
C LEU A 334 2.55 -22.07 -0.75
N SER A 335 2.13 -23.22 -1.25
CA SER A 335 1.83 -24.39 -0.40
C SER A 335 3.10 -24.93 0.26
N ASN A 336 2.95 -25.44 1.49
CA ASN A 336 4.02 -26.08 2.25
C ASN A 336 5.27 -25.19 2.49
N VAL A 337 5.13 -23.87 2.35
CA VAL A 337 6.18 -22.92 2.75
C VAL A 337 6.31 -22.87 4.27
N ARG A 338 7.45 -22.36 4.77
CA ARG A 338 7.60 -22.11 6.20
C ARG A 338 6.46 -21.21 6.71
N PRO A 339 6.03 -21.35 7.98
CA PRO A 339 4.96 -20.52 8.52
C PRO A 339 5.23 -19.04 8.26
N ILE A 340 4.30 -18.41 7.54
CA ILE A 340 4.36 -16.99 7.20
C ILE A 340 4.16 -16.19 8.49
N GLY A 341 5.09 -15.28 8.79
CA GLY A 341 4.98 -14.41 9.95
C GLY A 341 3.98 -13.27 9.72
N LEU A 342 3.79 -12.43 10.73
CA LEU A 342 2.87 -11.29 10.65
C LEU A 342 3.19 -10.35 9.48
N GLN A 343 4.47 -10.11 9.18
CA GLN A 343 4.88 -9.22 8.09
C GLN A 343 4.56 -9.83 6.73
N GLY A 344 4.78 -11.12 6.56
CA GLY A 344 4.40 -11.83 5.34
C GLY A 344 2.89 -11.80 5.10
N TYR A 345 2.07 -11.95 6.15
CA TYR A 345 0.62 -11.79 6.04
C TYR A 345 0.18 -10.37 5.71
N ILE A 346 0.84 -9.35 6.28
CA ILE A 346 0.57 -7.94 5.93
C ILE A 346 0.84 -7.71 4.45
N ALA A 347 1.96 -8.22 3.93
CA ALA A 347 2.31 -8.12 2.53
C ALA A 347 1.32 -8.85 1.62
N LEU A 348 0.95 -10.09 1.96
CA LEU A 348 -0.09 -10.85 1.27
C LEU A 348 -1.43 -10.09 1.24
N THR A 349 -1.86 -9.56 2.38
CA THR A 349 -3.10 -8.79 2.50
C THR A 349 -3.06 -7.52 1.65
N LYS A 350 -1.90 -6.85 1.58
CA LYS A 350 -1.69 -5.66 0.73
C LYS A 350 -1.79 -6.04 -0.75
N TYR A 351 -1.14 -7.13 -1.16
CA TYR A 351 -1.14 -7.64 -2.52
C TYR A 351 -2.55 -8.03 -2.99
N LEU A 352 -3.28 -8.81 -2.18
CA LEU A 352 -4.64 -9.27 -2.52
C LEU A 352 -5.64 -8.13 -2.76
N ARG A 353 -5.44 -6.96 -2.12
CA ARG A 353 -6.30 -5.78 -2.30
C ARG A 353 -6.03 -5.01 -3.59
N LYS A 354 -4.91 -5.26 -4.26
CA LYS A 354 -4.42 -4.45 -5.38
C LYS A 354 -4.20 -5.23 -6.66
N THR A 355 -3.99 -6.54 -6.54
CA THR A 355 -3.79 -7.39 -7.71
C THR A 355 -4.98 -7.31 -8.65
N ASN A 356 -4.69 -7.14 -9.94
CA ASN A 356 -5.69 -7.12 -11.01
C ASN A 356 -5.62 -8.36 -11.91
N SER A 357 -4.71 -9.30 -11.61
CA SER A 357 -4.46 -10.47 -12.45
C SER A 357 -4.48 -11.79 -11.68
N LEU A 358 -4.38 -11.78 -10.35
CA LEU A 358 -4.43 -13.02 -9.57
C LEU A 358 -5.84 -13.61 -9.59
N GLU A 359 -5.94 -14.84 -10.03
CA GLU A 359 -7.15 -15.63 -10.22
C GLU A 359 -7.20 -16.81 -9.23
N ARG A 360 -6.04 -17.42 -8.96
CA ARG A 360 -5.88 -18.57 -8.07
C ARG A 360 -4.75 -18.35 -7.05
N PHE A 361 -5.00 -18.69 -5.79
CA PHE A 361 -4.00 -18.64 -4.74
C PHE A 361 -4.00 -19.91 -3.90
N ASP A 362 -2.84 -20.57 -3.82
CA ASP A 362 -2.67 -21.78 -3.03
C ASP A 362 -1.72 -21.52 -1.87
N MET A 363 -2.18 -21.75 -0.64
CA MET A 363 -1.39 -21.55 0.59
C MET A 363 -1.54 -22.72 1.57
N ASN A 364 -1.64 -23.93 1.03
CA ASN A 364 -1.87 -25.14 1.82
C ASN A 364 -0.80 -25.34 2.89
N SER A 365 -1.20 -25.92 4.01
CA SER A 365 -0.35 -26.14 5.20
C SER A 365 0.18 -24.87 5.88
N THR A 366 -0.28 -23.69 5.48
CA THR A 366 0.06 -22.42 6.15
C THR A 366 -0.87 -22.20 7.34
N ARG A 367 -0.31 -22.02 8.53
CA ARG A 367 -1.10 -21.79 9.75
C ARG A 367 -1.57 -20.35 9.85
N PHE A 368 -2.76 -20.18 10.39
CA PHE A 368 -3.32 -18.88 10.74
C PHE A 368 -3.36 -18.67 12.25
N ASP A 369 -3.06 -17.45 12.67
CA ASP A 369 -3.28 -16.96 14.03
C ASP A 369 -4.55 -16.09 14.05
N GLU A 370 -5.06 -15.77 15.24
CA GLU A 370 -6.29 -14.97 15.38
C GLU A 370 -6.22 -13.57 14.75
N ASN A 371 -5.03 -12.98 14.69
CA ASN A 371 -4.81 -11.67 14.07
C ASN A 371 -4.68 -11.77 12.55
N THR A 372 -3.94 -12.78 12.06
CA THR A 372 -3.63 -12.91 10.62
C THR A 372 -4.81 -13.42 9.82
N ILE A 373 -5.66 -14.29 10.40
CA ILE A 373 -6.90 -14.76 9.75
C ILE A 373 -7.84 -13.58 9.44
N PHE A 374 -7.93 -12.60 10.33
CA PHE A 374 -8.85 -11.47 10.18
C PHE A 374 -8.39 -10.54 9.07
N SER A 375 -7.10 -10.16 9.05
CA SER A 375 -6.57 -9.31 7.98
C SER A 375 -6.67 -9.99 6.62
N PHE A 376 -6.25 -11.26 6.53
CA PHE A 376 -6.30 -12.06 5.30
C PHE A 376 -7.72 -12.19 4.75
N THR A 377 -8.67 -12.65 5.56
CA THR A 377 -10.07 -12.82 5.12
C THR A 377 -10.76 -11.50 4.79
N ARG A 378 -10.36 -10.40 5.45
CA ARG A 378 -10.81 -9.06 5.09
C ARG A 378 -10.29 -8.62 3.73
N SER A 379 -9.05 -8.96 3.34
CA SER A 379 -8.58 -8.63 1.98
C SER A 379 -9.32 -9.39 0.89
N LEU A 380 -9.82 -10.60 1.16
CA LEU A 380 -10.59 -11.37 0.17
C LEU A 380 -11.88 -10.65 -0.26
N ARG A 381 -12.49 -9.84 0.62
CA ARG A 381 -13.65 -9.00 0.23
C ARG A 381 -13.33 -7.93 -0.79
N LEU A 382 -12.08 -7.46 -0.80
CA LEU A 382 -11.62 -6.37 -1.64
C LEU A 382 -10.94 -6.88 -2.91
N SER A 383 -10.49 -8.14 -2.91
CA SER A 383 -9.98 -8.77 -4.11
C SER A 383 -11.11 -8.98 -5.11
N SER A 384 -10.95 -8.43 -6.31
CA SER A 384 -11.95 -8.52 -7.38
C SER A 384 -11.70 -9.67 -8.35
N THR A 385 -10.47 -10.21 -8.40
CA THR A 385 -10.04 -11.17 -9.44
C THR A 385 -9.82 -12.59 -8.92
N LEU A 386 -9.54 -12.76 -7.63
CA LEU A 386 -9.30 -14.08 -7.04
C LEU A 386 -10.62 -14.87 -6.98
N TYR A 387 -10.74 -15.93 -7.79
CA TYR A 387 -11.92 -16.80 -7.79
C TYR A 387 -11.65 -18.20 -7.23
N GLU A 388 -10.40 -18.63 -7.12
CA GLU A 388 -10.02 -19.95 -6.58
C GLU A 388 -9.00 -19.82 -5.43
N LEU A 389 -9.35 -20.38 -4.25
CA LEU A 389 -8.51 -20.32 -3.05
C LEU A 389 -8.31 -21.71 -2.44
N HIS A 390 -7.05 -22.12 -2.29
CA HIS A 390 -6.66 -23.35 -1.61
C HIS A 390 -6.05 -23.04 -0.24
N VAL A 391 -6.75 -23.46 0.81
CA VAL A 391 -6.38 -23.30 2.23
C VAL A 391 -6.51 -24.63 2.97
N GLU A 392 -6.03 -25.69 2.35
CA GLU A 392 -6.05 -27.04 2.90
C GLU A 392 -5.01 -27.19 4.01
N SER A 393 -5.30 -28.00 5.03
CA SER A 393 -4.37 -28.23 6.16
C SER A 393 -3.89 -26.96 6.91
N CYS A 394 -4.61 -25.84 6.79
CA CYS A 394 -4.29 -24.55 7.41
C CYS A 394 -4.68 -24.43 8.90
N GLN A 395 -5.16 -25.52 9.52
CA GLN A 395 -5.66 -25.57 10.89
C GLN A 395 -6.87 -24.65 11.15
N LEU A 396 -7.68 -24.40 10.12
CA LEU A 396 -8.90 -23.61 10.19
C LEU A 396 -9.98 -24.34 10.99
N THR A 397 -9.89 -24.28 12.32
CA THR A 397 -10.83 -24.92 13.26
C THR A 397 -11.45 -23.91 14.23
N GLY A 398 -12.62 -24.26 14.79
CA GLY A 398 -13.27 -23.50 15.86
C GLY A 398 -13.50 -22.02 15.51
N LYS A 399 -12.95 -21.12 16.34
CA LYS A 399 -13.08 -19.66 16.18
C LYS A 399 -12.43 -19.14 14.90
N LEU A 400 -11.32 -19.73 14.44
CA LEU A 400 -10.65 -19.30 13.21
C LEU A 400 -11.52 -19.57 12.00
N LEU A 401 -12.16 -20.75 11.94
CA LEU A 401 -13.11 -21.10 10.90
C LEU A 401 -14.33 -20.18 10.90
N GLN A 402 -14.90 -19.90 12.07
CA GLN A 402 -16.04 -18.98 12.18
C GLN A 402 -15.69 -17.58 11.65
N LYS A 403 -14.53 -17.03 12.06
CA LYS A 403 -14.03 -15.75 11.53
C LYS A 403 -13.81 -15.80 10.02
N PHE A 404 -13.26 -16.91 9.51
CA PHE A 404 -13.03 -17.12 8.09
C PHE A 404 -14.33 -17.07 7.29
N ILE A 405 -15.32 -17.89 7.67
CA ILE A 405 -16.62 -17.97 7.00
C ILE A 405 -17.38 -16.63 7.11
N GLN A 406 -17.39 -16.00 8.29
CA GLN A 406 -18.10 -14.73 8.49
C GLN A 406 -17.61 -13.63 7.54
N ASN A 407 -16.29 -13.55 7.31
CA ASN A 407 -15.70 -12.54 6.44
C ASN A 407 -15.83 -12.89 4.95
N LEU A 408 -16.01 -14.17 4.61
CA LEU A 408 -16.24 -14.63 3.23
C LEU A 408 -17.66 -14.37 2.73
N ARG A 409 -18.66 -14.19 3.60
CA ARG A 409 -20.05 -13.89 3.18
C ARG A 409 -20.19 -12.68 2.26
N SER A 410 -19.25 -11.74 2.34
CA SER A 410 -19.23 -10.52 1.51
C SER A 410 -18.20 -10.58 0.39
N CYS A 411 -17.50 -11.71 0.21
CA CYS A 411 -16.59 -11.93 -0.91
C CYS A 411 -17.42 -12.37 -2.11
N ILE A 412 -17.42 -11.57 -3.17
CA ILE A 412 -18.23 -11.80 -4.39
C ILE A 412 -17.43 -12.46 -5.53
N SER A 413 -16.10 -12.40 -5.45
CA SER A 413 -15.17 -12.88 -6.47
C SER A 413 -14.87 -14.37 -6.32
N LEU A 414 -14.74 -14.85 -5.09
CA LEU A 414 -14.40 -16.23 -4.78
C LEU A 414 -15.54 -17.20 -5.16
N ARG A 415 -15.22 -18.18 -6.02
CA ARG A 415 -16.16 -19.20 -6.52
C ARG A 415 -15.79 -20.59 -6.06
N GLU A 416 -14.49 -20.86 -5.93
CA GLU A 416 -13.94 -22.14 -5.53
C GLU A 416 -13.09 -21.98 -4.27
N LEU A 417 -13.40 -22.80 -3.26
CA LEU A 417 -12.74 -22.76 -1.96
C LEU A 417 -12.44 -24.18 -1.49
N TYR A 418 -11.16 -24.49 -1.33
CA TYR A 418 -10.69 -25.81 -0.93
C TYR A 418 -10.26 -25.80 0.54
N LEU A 419 -10.95 -26.58 1.37
CA LEU A 419 -10.84 -26.59 2.85
C LEU A 419 -10.47 -27.96 3.43
N CYS A 420 -10.01 -28.90 2.60
CA CYS A 420 -9.65 -30.24 3.02
C CYS A 420 -8.62 -30.26 4.17
N ASP A 421 -8.65 -31.32 4.98
CA ASP A 421 -7.69 -31.59 6.06
C ASP A 421 -7.53 -30.50 7.13
N ASN A 422 -8.47 -29.56 7.24
CA ASN A 422 -8.52 -28.58 8.33
C ASN A 422 -9.02 -29.15 9.66
N ARG A 423 -9.06 -30.48 9.85
CA ARG A 423 -9.52 -31.15 11.09
C ARG A 423 -10.89 -30.64 11.57
N MET A 424 -11.83 -30.49 10.64
CA MET A 424 -13.20 -30.04 10.89
C MET A 424 -13.99 -31.10 11.68
N TYR A 425 -13.77 -31.21 12.99
CA TYR A 425 -14.55 -32.12 13.84
C TYR A 425 -15.95 -31.54 14.13
N TYR A 426 -16.96 -32.32 13.74
CA TYR A 426 -18.40 -32.23 14.03
C TYR A 426 -18.88 -31.09 14.95
N ASN A 427 -19.25 -29.97 14.33
CA ASN A 427 -20.39 -29.16 14.74
C ASN A 427 -20.95 -28.48 13.47
N PHE A 428 -21.54 -29.32 12.61
CA PHE A 428 -22.23 -28.93 11.38
C PHE A 428 -23.55 -28.23 11.75
N ASN A 429 -23.49 -26.94 12.05
CA ASN A 429 -24.64 -26.02 12.02
C ASN A 429 -24.25 -24.66 11.40
N LEU A 430 -23.20 -24.63 10.56
CA LEU A 430 -22.61 -23.40 10.03
C LEU A 430 -22.76 -23.23 8.51
N PHE A 431 -23.43 -24.16 7.83
CA PHE A 431 -23.68 -24.12 6.39
C PHE A 431 -25.18 -24.13 6.09
N GLU A 432 -25.89 -23.07 6.47
CA GLU A 432 -27.01 -22.59 5.65
C GLU A 432 -26.45 -21.44 4.82
N PHE A 433 -26.31 -21.69 3.52
CA PHE A 433 -25.85 -20.76 2.50
C PHE A 433 -27.01 -19.93 1.96
#